data_AF-A0A2T3ZWK1-F1
#
_entry.id   AF-A0A2T3ZWK1-F1
#
_cell.length_a   1.000
_cell.length_b   1.000
_cell.length_c   1.000
_cell.angle_alpha   90.00
_cell.angle_beta   90.00
_cell.angle_gamma   90.00
#
_symmetry.space_group_name_H-M   'P 1'
#
loop_
_entity.id
_entity.type
_entity.pdbx_description
1 polymer ?
#
loop_
_entity_poly.entity_id
_entity_poly.type
_entity_poly.pdbx_seq_one_letter_code
_entity_poly.pdbx_strand_id
1 'polypeptide(L)'
;MTKFVTALRRPLQNDRHNIKSTQEWRNNEPQRIPGDYLVPERLEAALKKNWQNQYAVEMRSNEYRIRAPGKLSDNEIRTCYSPGY
;
A
#
# COMPACT_ATOMS: atom_id res chain seq x y z
N MET A 1 -17.76 43.25 42.25
CA MET A 1 -17.35 42.83 40.89
C MET A 1 -16.07 42.02 41.06
N THR A 2 -15.86 40.74 40.74
CA THR A 2 -16.60 39.74 39.97
C THR A 2 -16.02 38.35 40.32
N LYS A 3 -16.88 37.44 40.78
CA LYS A 3 -16.99 35.97 40.58
C LYS A 3 -15.79 35.00 40.80
N PHE A 4 -16.19 33.89 41.43
CA PHE A 4 -15.51 32.66 41.82
C PHE A 4 -15.23 31.64 40.67
N VAL A 5 -14.36 30.67 41.01
CA VAL A 5 -14.35 29.21 40.75
C VAL A 5 -13.89 28.55 39.43
N THR A 6 -12.88 27.69 39.61
CA THR A 6 -12.84 26.24 39.30
C THR A 6 -12.62 25.74 37.86
N ALA A 7 -11.46 25.06 37.75
CA ALA A 7 -11.12 23.86 36.98
C ALA A 7 -11.72 23.67 35.57
N LEU A 8 -10.85 23.36 34.60
CA LEU A 8 -10.99 22.12 33.86
C LEU A 8 -9.70 21.75 33.12
N ARG A 9 -9.23 20.52 33.40
CA ARG A 9 -8.54 19.62 32.48
C ARG A 9 -8.63 20.04 31.01
N ARG A 10 -7.47 20.17 30.37
CA ARG A 10 -7.29 19.70 28.99
C ARG A 10 -6.05 18.81 28.96
N PRO A 11 -6.19 17.47 28.94
CA PRO A 11 -5.15 16.72 28.25
C PRO A 11 -5.17 17.23 26.80
N LEU A 12 -4.03 17.72 26.32
CA LEU A 12 -3.78 17.79 24.89
C LEU A 12 -3.94 16.35 24.40
N GLN A 13 -5.12 16.03 23.86
CA GLN A 13 -5.32 14.86 23.03
C GLN A 13 -4.36 15.02 21.87
N ASN A 14 -3.19 14.40 22.05
CA ASN A 14 -2.22 14.19 21.02
C ASN A 14 -2.85 13.16 20.10
N ASP A 15 -3.74 13.62 19.21
CA ASP A 15 -4.41 12.85 18.15
C ASP A 15 -3.38 12.48 17.06
N ARG A 16 -2.25 11.93 17.50
CA ARG A 16 -1.08 11.58 16.69
C ARG A 16 -1.14 10.11 16.24
N HIS A 17 -2.35 9.57 16.10
CA HIS A 17 -2.57 8.18 15.68
C HIS A 17 -3.38 8.02 14.40
N ASN A 18 -3.95 9.07 13.81
CA ASN A 18 -4.83 8.90 12.63
C ASN A 18 -4.17 9.17 11.25
N ILE A 19 -2.84 9.21 11.17
CA ILE A 19 -2.09 9.35 9.90
C ILE A 19 -1.14 8.18 9.63
N LYS A 20 -1.01 7.22 10.56
CA LYS A 20 -0.16 6.05 10.34
C LYS A 20 -0.81 5.03 9.42
N SER A 21 -2.13 4.80 9.54
CA SER A 21 -2.79 3.66 8.89
C SER A 21 -2.95 3.73 7.38
N THR A 22 -2.88 4.90 6.74
CA THR A 22 -3.06 5.01 5.28
C THR A 22 -1.82 4.68 4.47
N GLN A 23 -0.64 4.54 5.11
CA GLN A 23 0.63 4.28 4.44
C GLN A 23 1.46 3.14 5.07
N GLU A 24 0.93 2.40 6.05
CA GLU A 24 1.65 1.26 6.66
C GLU A 24 2.09 0.24 5.61
N TRP A 25 1.28 0.06 4.58
CA TRP A 25 1.57 -0.84 3.45
C TRP A 25 2.85 -0.50 2.69
N ARG A 26 3.37 0.73 2.77
CA ARG A 26 4.65 1.11 2.15
C ARG A 26 5.86 0.49 2.85
N ASN A 27 5.69 0.13 4.12
CA ASN A 27 6.69 -0.57 4.93
C ASN A 27 6.55 -2.10 4.85
N ASN A 28 5.51 -2.62 4.18
CA ASN A 28 5.37 -4.05 3.95
C ASN A 28 6.54 -4.57 3.12
N GLU A 29 6.92 -5.83 3.38
CA GLU A 29 7.90 -6.52 2.55
C GLU A 29 7.38 -6.59 1.11
N PRO A 30 8.17 -6.12 0.11
CA PRO A 30 7.74 -6.14 -1.28
C PRO A 30 7.56 -7.56 -1.77
N GLN A 31 6.42 -7.84 -2.39
CA GLN A 31 6.21 -9.04 -3.17
C GLN A 31 7.09 -8.99 -4.42
N ARG A 32 7.90 -10.02 -4.62
CA ARG A 32 8.81 -10.14 -5.76
C ARG A 32 8.14 -10.96 -6.85
N ILE A 33 8.10 -10.42 -8.06
CA ILE A 33 7.56 -11.08 -9.25
C ILE A 33 8.64 -11.05 -10.33
N PRO A 34 9.00 -12.19 -10.93
CA PRO A 34 9.93 -12.19 -12.04
C PRO A 34 9.36 -11.40 -13.22
N GLY A 35 10.19 -10.55 -13.82
CA GLY A 35 9.81 -9.70 -14.94
C GLY A 35 9.84 -10.41 -16.30
N ASP A 36 10.35 -11.64 -16.34
CA ASP A 36 10.43 -12.44 -17.55
C ASP A 36 9.04 -12.65 -18.16
N TYR A 37 8.81 -12.12 -19.36
CA TYR A 37 7.53 -12.20 -20.08
C TYR A 37 6.34 -11.55 -19.36
N LEU A 38 6.58 -10.79 -18.29
CA LEU A 38 5.53 -10.08 -17.57
C LEU A 38 5.08 -8.87 -18.39
N VAL A 39 3.77 -8.75 -18.58
CA VAL A 39 3.15 -7.62 -19.28
C VAL A 39 2.83 -6.52 -18.26
N PRO A 40 3.55 -5.38 -18.26
CA PRO A 40 3.41 -4.36 -17.22
C PRO A 40 1.99 -3.78 -17.13
N GLU A 41 1.32 -3.63 -18.28
CA GLU A 41 -0.05 -3.11 -18.35
C GLU A 41 -1.06 -4.01 -17.63
N ARG A 42 -0.89 -5.34 -17.74
CA ARG A 42 -1.75 -6.31 -17.06
C ARG A 42 -1.49 -6.31 -15.56
N LEU A 43 -0.22 -6.22 -15.18
CA LEU A 43 0.17 -6.09 -13.77
C LEU A 43 -0.43 -4.82 -13.17
N GLU A 44 -0.28 -3.68 -13.84
CA GLU A 44 -0.83 -2.42 -13.36
C GLU A 44 -2.37 -2.48 -13.26
N ALA A 45 -3.05 -3.09 -14.23
CA ALA A 45 -4.50 -3.28 -14.18
C ALA A 45 -4.93 -4.14 -12.98
N ALA A 46 -4.21 -5.23 -12.69
CA ALA A 46 -4.47 -6.06 -11.52
C ALA A 46 -4.24 -5.30 -10.20
N LEU A 47 -3.17 -4.51 -10.12
CA LEU A 47 -2.87 -3.68 -8.95
C LEU A 47 -3.90 -2.58 -8.72
N LYS A 48 -4.32 -1.88 -9.79
CA LYS A 48 -5.38 -0.86 -9.74
C LYS A 48 -6.71 -1.46 -9.31
N LYS A 49 -7.07 -2.65 -9.81
CA LYS A 49 -8.30 -3.36 -9.44
C LYS A 49 -8.34 -3.71 -7.95
N ASN A 50 -7.22 -4.15 -7.39
CA ASN A 50 -7.16 -4.58 -5.99
C ASN A 50 -6.96 -3.42 -4.99
N TRP A 51 -6.16 -2.41 -5.36
CA TRP A 51 -5.71 -1.40 -4.39
C TRP A 51 -5.93 0.07 -4.79
N GLN A 52 -6.61 0.38 -5.90
CA GLN A 52 -7.03 1.75 -6.29
C GLN A 52 -6.00 2.85 -5.93
N ASN A 53 -4.74 2.67 -6.34
CA ASN A 53 -3.58 3.55 -6.10
C ASN A 53 -2.87 3.45 -4.73
N GLN A 54 -3.21 2.46 -3.90
CA GLN A 54 -2.48 2.08 -2.70
C GLN A 54 -1.45 0.99 -3.02
N TYR A 55 -0.61 1.22 -4.02
CA TYR A 55 0.47 0.30 -4.35
C TYR A 55 1.69 1.07 -4.85
N ALA A 56 2.86 0.45 -4.78
CA ALA A 56 4.10 0.93 -5.36
C ALA A 56 4.78 -0.23 -6.08
N VAL A 57 5.34 0.04 -7.26
CA VAL A 57 6.05 -0.95 -8.06
C VAL A 57 7.45 -0.42 -8.34
N GLU A 58 8.46 -1.22 -8.01
CA GLU A 58 9.85 -0.94 -8.32
C GLU A 58 10.40 -2.07 -9.20
N MET A 59 10.96 -1.77 -10.36
CA MET A 59 11.65 -2.78 -11.18
C MET A 59 13.15 -2.74 -10.89
N ARG A 60 13.72 -3.86 -10.46
CA ARG A 60 15.16 -4.01 -10.21
C ARG A 60 15.64 -5.35 -10.76
N SER A 61 16.68 -5.34 -11.59
CA SER A 61 17.31 -6.58 -12.10
C SER A 61 16.32 -7.59 -12.69
N ASN A 62 15.40 -7.13 -13.54
CA ASN A 62 14.32 -7.95 -14.13
C ASN A 62 13.35 -8.58 -13.11
N GLU A 63 13.22 -7.98 -11.93
CA GLU A 63 12.25 -8.36 -10.89
C GLU A 63 11.38 -7.14 -10.55
N TYR A 64 10.07 -7.35 -10.54
CA TYR A 64 9.11 -6.37 -10.06
C TYR A 64 8.90 -6.57 -8.56
N ARG A 65 9.10 -5.49 -7.80
CA ARG A 65 8.92 -5.43 -6.35
C ARG A 65 7.70 -4.59 -6.06
N ILE A 66 6.65 -5.25 -5.60
CA ILE A 66 5.33 -4.65 -5.40
C ILE A 66 5.09 -4.49 -3.92
N ARG A 67 4.80 -3.26 -3.48
CA ARG A 67 4.33 -2.98 -2.13
C ARG A 67 2.87 -2.58 -2.21
N ALA A 68 2.02 -3.30 -1.53
CA ALA A 68 0.60 -3.02 -1.45
C ALA A 68 0.08 -3.48 -0.05
N PRO A 69 -1.15 -3.10 0.32
CA PRO A 69 -1.81 -3.59 1.54
C PRO A 69 -1.89 -5.12 1.63
N GLY A 70 -1.84 -5.80 0.49
CA GLY A 70 -1.78 -7.26 0.41
C GLY A 70 -0.83 -7.75 -0.68
N LYS A 71 -0.95 -9.03 -1.02
CA LYS A 71 -0.19 -9.70 -2.10
C LYS A 71 -1.14 -10.12 -3.21
N LEU A 72 -0.68 -10.05 -4.45
CA LEU A 72 -1.36 -10.68 -5.58
C LEU A 72 -1.29 -12.19 -5.41
N SER A 73 -2.39 -12.88 -5.68
CA SER A 73 -2.40 -14.34 -5.68
C SER A 73 -1.67 -14.88 -6.91
N ASP A 74 -1.08 -16.08 -6.85
CA ASP A 74 -0.36 -16.68 -7.99
C ASP A 74 -1.20 -16.74 -9.27
N ASN A 75 -2.52 -16.95 -9.15
CA ASN A 75 -3.43 -16.93 -10.28
C ASN A 75 -3.54 -15.54 -10.93
N GLU A 76 -3.55 -14.46 -10.16
CA GLU A 76 -3.54 -13.09 -10.68
C GLU A 76 -2.20 -12.75 -11.32
N ILE A 77 -1.11 -13.21 -10.72
CA ILE A 77 0.24 -13.04 -11.28
C ILE A 77 0.34 -13.78 -12.62
N ARG A 78 -0.23 -14.98 -12.71
CA ARG A 78 -0.23 -15.79 -13.93
C ARG A 78 -0.92 -15.09 -15.10
N THR A 79 -2.02 -14.37 -14.86
CA THR A 79 -2.70 -13.62 -15.93
C THR A 79 -1.91 -12.41 -16.42
N CYS A 80 -0.92 -11.95 -15.64
CA CYS A 80 -0.05 -10.85 -16.00
C CYS A 80 1.05 -11.23 -17.01
N TYR A 81 1.33 -12.52 -17.23
CA TYR A 81 2.29 -12.97 -18.24
C TYR A 81 1.66 -13.01 -19.64
N SER A 82 2.52 -12.87 -20.65
CA SER A 82 2.13 -13.04 -22.05
C SER A 82 1.72 -14.50 -22.32
N PRO A 83 0.60 -14.77 -23.02
CA PRO A 83 0.06 -16.12 -23.24
C PRO A 83 0.87 -17.00 -24.23
N GLY A 84 2.16 -16.75 -24.38
CA GLY A 84 3.08 -17.51 -25.24
C GLY A 84 4.20 -18.22 -24.48
N TYR A 85 4.06 -18.37 -23.16
CA TYR A 85 5.01 -19.02 -22.25
C TYR A 85 4.30 -20.03 -21.34
#